data_AF-A0A2G9WZ95-F1
#
_entry.id   AF-A0A2G9WZ95-F1
#
_cell.length_a   1.000
_cell.length_b   1.000
_cell.length_c   1.000
_cell.angle_alpha   90.00
_cell.angle_beta   90.00
_cell.angle_gamma   90.00
#
_symmetry.space_group_name_H-M   'P 1'
#
loop_
_entity.id
_entity.type
_entity.pdbx_description
1 polymer ?
#
loop_
_entity_poly.entity_id
_entity_poly.type
_entity_poly.pdbx_seq_one_letter_code
_entity_poly.pdbx_strand_id
1 'polypeptide(L)'
;MGGSRDKLLHPDVIAAFVEEYQREYNAARQAGIAARRGREAKLAKVRQAITRIVDAMADGLYHPSMKEEMSALEERRTATEAELANLGDEEPLRRHPGLSAVYRRNVANLTGR
;
A
#
# COMPACT_ATOMS: atom_id res chain seq x y z
N MET A 1 42.56 -16.96 9.41
CA MET A 1 41.10 -16.96 9.64
C MET A 1 40.56 -15.55 9.44
N GLY A 2 40.52 -15.06 8.20
CA GLY A 2 39.95 -13.77 7.86
C GLY A 2 39.52 -13.88 6.41
N GLY A 3 38.23 -13.99 6.14
CA GLY A 3 37.80 -14.31 4.77
C GLY A 3 36.31 -14.43 4.51
N SER A 4 35.46 -14.27 5.52
CA SER A 4 34.00 -14.20 5.32
C SER A 4 33.52 -12.77 5.08
N ARG A 5 34.05 -11.81 5.85
CA ARG A 5 33.65 -10.39 5.77
C ARG A 5 34.00 -9.76 4.43
N ASP A 6 35.22 -9.94 3.91
CA ASP A 6 35.63 -9.35 2.63
C ASP A 6 34.87 -9.91 1.43
N LYS A 7 34.49 -11.19 1.49
CA LYS A 7 33.64 -11.83 0.48
C LYS A 7 32.21 -11.28 0.50
N LEU A 8 31.64 -11.05 1.69
CA LEU A 8 30.30 -10.46 1.84
C LEU A 8 30.27 -8.97 1.46
N LEU A 9 31.39 -8.26 1.58
CA LEU A 9 31.51 -6.85 1.20
C LEU A 9 31.96 -6.64 -0.26
N HIS A 10 32.12 -7.72 -1.03
CA HIS A 10 32.49 -7.65 -2.43
C HIS A 10 31.43 -6.85 -3.22
N PRO A 11 31.83 -5.95 -4.13
CA PRO A 11 30.91 -5.11 -4.90
C PRO A 11 29.76 -5.89 -5.56
N ASP A 12 30.05 -7.08 -6.10
CA ASP A 12 29.05 -7.91 -6.77
C ASP A 12 28.00 -8.48 -5.80
N VAL A 13 28.40 -8.83 -4.57
CA VAL A 13 27.48 -9.31 -3.53
C VAL A 13 26.59 -8.18 -3.02
N ILE A 14 27.16 -6.98 -2.90
CA ILE A 14 26.41 -5.76 -2.56
C ILE A 14 25.42 -5.43 -3.69
N ALA A 15 25.83 -5.54 -4.96
CA ALA A 15 24.98 -5.28 -6.11
C ALA A 15 23.80 -6.25 -6.17
N ALA A 16 24.06 -7.55 -6.02
CA ALA A 16 23.01 -8.57 -5.98
C ALA A 16 22.02 -8.36 -4.81
N PHE A 17 22.52 -7.97 -3.63
CA PHE A 17 21.66 -7.62 -2.49
C PHE A 17 20.78 -6.39 -2.78
N VAL A 18 21.36 -5.34 -3.37
CA VAL A 18 20.62 -4.12 -3.70
C VAL A 18 19.54 -4.42 -4.73
N GLU A 19 19.83 -5.23 -5.73
CA GLU A 19 18.88 -5.64 -6.77
C GLU A 19 17.72 -6.46 -6.21
N GLU A 20 18.02 -7.48 -5.39
CA GLU A 20 16.98 -8.30 -4.77
C GLU A 20 16.11 -7.49 -3.80
N TYR A 21 16.73 -6.62 -3.00
CA TYR A 21 16.00 -5.71 -2.12
C TYR A 21 15.08 -4.77 -2.92
N GLN A 22 15.56 -4.21 -4.04
CA GLN A 22 14.75 -3.39 -4.92
C GLN A 22 13.58 -4.18 -5.52
N ARG A 23 13.80 -5.44 -5.92
CA ARG A 23 12.76 -6.31 -6.48
C ARG A 23 11.65 -6.55 -5.46
N GLU A 24 12.00 -7.01 -4.26
CA GLU A 24 11.03 -7.31 -3.20
C GLU A 24 10.29 -6.04 -2.73
N TYR A 25 11.00 -4.93 -2.57
CA TYR A 25 10.40 -3.65 -2.21
C TYR A 25 9.42 -3.14 -3.27
N ASN A 26 9.80 -3.23 -4.55
CA ASN A 26 8.93 -2.86 -5.66
C ASN A 26 7.70 -3.78 -5.74
N ALA A 27 7.86 -5.09 -5.53
CA ALA A 27 6.74 -6.04 -5.55
C ALA A 27 5.73 -5.76 -4.43
N ALA A 28 6.20 -5.57 -3.19
CA ALA A 28 5.36 -5.20 -2.05
C ALA A 28 4.61 -3.87 -2.29
N ARG A 29 5.29 -2.89 -2.91
CA ARG A 29 4.68 -1.61 -3.30
C ARG A 29 3.59 -1.78 -4.35
N GLN A 30 3.84 -2.53 -5.42
CA GLN A 30 2.84 -2.77 -6.46
C GLN A 30 1.59 -3.45 -5.91
N ALA A 31 1.76 -4.41 -4.99
CA ALA A 31 0.65 -5.02 -4.28
C ALA A 31 -0.13 -3.98 -3.45
N GLY A 32 0.56 -3.10 -2.71
CA GLY A 32 -0.06 -2.00 -1.96
C GLY A 32 -0.85 -1.02 -2.83
N ILE A 33 -0.27 -0.60 -3.97
CA ILE A 33 -0.92 0.30 -4.94
C ILE A 33 -2.17 -0.37 -5.53
N ALA A 34 -2.07 -1.63 -5.95
CA ALA A 34 -3.21 -2.37 -6.51
C ALA A 34 -4.34 -2.51 -5.47
N ALA A 35 -3.99 -2.83 -4.22
CA ALA A 35 -4.92 -2.96 -3.12
C ALA A 35 -5.63 -1.63 -2.77
N ARG A 36 -4.91 -0.50 -2.83
CA ARG A 36 -5.46 0.85 -2.66
C ARG A 36 -6.41 1.20 -3.81
N ARG A 37 -5.97 1.05 -5.07
CA ARG A 37 -6.79 1.33 -6.26
C ARG A 37 -8.09 0.53 -6.27
N GLY A 38 -8.05 -0.74 -5.88
CA GLY A 38 -9.25 -1.58 -5.78
C GLY A 38 -10.26 -1.04 -4.75
N ARG A 39 -9.78 -0.55 -3.60
CA ARG A 39 -10.62 0.07 -2.57
C ARG A 39 -11.18 1.41 -2.99
N GLU A 40 -10.38 2.26 -3.64
CA GLU A 40 -10.83 3.54 -4.20
C GLU A 40 -11.94 3.33 -5.25
N ALA A 41 -11.77 2.35 -6.15
CA ALA A 41 -12.80 2.00 -7.12
C ALA A 41 -14.09 1.50 -6.46
N LYS A 42 -13.98 0.71 -5.38
CA LYS A 42 -15.14 0.28 -4.59
C LYS A 42 -15.84 1.47 -3.93
N LEU A 43 -15.08 2.39 -3.32
CA LEU A 43 -15.61 3.61 -2.70
C LEU A 43 -16.36 4.48 -3.72
N ALA A 44 -15.80 4.67 -4.91
CA ALA A 44 -16.42 5.41 -6.00
C ALA A 44 -17.80 4.82 -6.38
N LYS A 45 -17.90 3.49 -6.49
CA LYS A 45 -19.18 2.81 -6.78
C LYS A 45 -20.22 3.01 -5.68
N VAL A 46 -19.80 2.96 -4.41
CA VAL A 46 -20.70 3.20 -3.27
C VAL A 46 -21.23 4.63 -3.30
N ARG A 47 -20.35 5.61 -3.48
CA ARG A 47 -20.73 7.03 -3.59
C ARG A 47 -21.71 7.26 -4.74
N GLN A 48 -21.46 6.66 -5.91
CA GLN A 48 -22.38 6.76 -7.05
C GLN A 48 -23.75 6.12 -6.78
N ALA A 49 -23.82 5.03 -6.00
CA ALA A 49 -25.10 4.45 -5.59
C ALA A 49 -25.87 5.38 -4.65
N ILE A 50 -25.18 5.99 -3.67
CA ILE A 50 -25.76 7.01 -2.77
C ILE A 50 -26.34 8.18 -3.58
N THR A 51 -25.56 8.74 -4.51
CA THR A 51 -26.03 9.83 -5.39
C THR A 51 -27.29 9.44 -6.14
N ARG A 52 -27.33 8.25 -6.74
CA ARG A 52 -28.53 7.79 -7.47
C ARG A 52 -29.77 7.65 -6.59
N ILE A 53 -29.61 7.20 -5.35
CA ILE A 53 -30.72 7.12 -4.40
C ILE A 53 -31.20 8.53 -4.03
N VAL A 54 -30.27 9.47 -3.79
CA VAL A 54 -30.61 10.88 -3.50
C VAL A 54 -31.35 11.51 -4.69
N ASP A 55 -30.87 11.31 -5.91
CA ASP A 55 -31.49 11.84 -7.12
C ASP A 55 -32.91 11.30 -7.29
N ALA A 56 -33.10 9.98 -7.13
CA ALA A 56 -34.43 9.38 -7.19
C ALA A 56 -35.38 9.93 -6.11
N MET A 57 -34.88 10.23 -4.90
CA MET A 57 -35.68 10.90 -3.87
C MET A 57 -36.04 12.34 -4.28
N ALA A 58 -35.12 13.08 -4.88
CA ALA A 58 -35.36 14.43 -5.38
C ALA A 58 -36.39 14.45 -6.51
N ASP A 59 -36.43 13.41 -7.34
CA ASP A 59 -37.43 13.20 -8.39
C ASP A 59 -38.78 12.70 -7.86
N GLY A 60 -38.93 12.57 -6.53
CA GLY A 60 -40.16 12.14 -5.87
C GLY A 60 -40.38 10.62 -5.85
N LEU A 61 -39.38 9.82 -6.26
CA LEU A 61 -39.43 8.36 -6.35
C LEU A 61 -39.00 7.67 -5.05
N TYR A 62 -39.47 8.15 -3.90
CA TYR A 62 -39.11 7.55 -2.61
C TYR A 62 -39.85 6.24 -2.37
N HIS A 63 -39.08 5.17 -2.09
CA HIS A 63 -39.59 3.91 -1.57
C HIS A 63 -38.95 3.62 -0.19
N PRO A 64 -39.68 3.09 0.81
CA PRO A 64 -39.14 2.82 2.15
C PRO A 64 -37.84 1.99 2.15
N SER A 65 -37.71 1.03 1.22
CA SER A 65 -36.49 0.22 1.06
C SER A 65 -35.24 1.04 0.73
N MET A 66 -35.38 2.22 0.13
CA MET A 66 -34.25 3.09 -0.21
C MET A 66 -33.59 3.67 1.04
N LYS A 67 -34.32 3.82 2.15
CA LYS A 67 -33.75 4.24 3.42
C LYS A 67 -32.84 3.16 4.00
N GLU A 68 -33.28 1.91 3.96
CA GLU A 68 -32.48 0.77 4.39
C GLU A 68 -31.23 0.60 3.51
N GLU A 69 -31.39 0.72 2.20
CA GLU A 69 -30.28 0.67 1.26
C GLU A 69 -29.29 1.83 1.47
N MET A 70 -29.78 3.06 1.70
CA MET A 70 -28.95 4.22 2.01
C MET A 70 -28.12 3.98 3.28
N SER A 71 -28.73 3.51 4.37
CA SER A 71 -28.01 3.20 5.60
C SER A 71 -26.89 2.18 5.38
N ALA A 72 -27.18 1.10 4.64
CA ALA A 72 -26.19 0.07 4.32
C ALA A 72 -25.05 0.62 3.42
N LEU A 73 -25.37 1.51 2.47
CA LEU A 73 -24.37 2.16 1.62
C LEU A 73 -23.49 3.12 2.41
N GLU A 74 -24.06 3.89 3.33
CA GLU A 74 -23.35 4.82 4.23
C GLU A 74 -22.41 4.08 5.19
N GLU A 75 -22.85 2.96 5.77
CA GLU A 75 -22.00 2.08 6.57
C GLU A 75 -20.83 1.54 5.74
N ARG A 76 -21.11 1.05 4.54
CA ARG A 76 -20.08 0.51 3.63
C ARG A 76 -19.10 1.58 3.16
N ARG A 77 -19.57 2.82 2.94
CA ARG A 77 -18.72 3.98 2.61
C ARG A 77 -17.75 4.23 3.76
N THR A 78 -18.28 4.39 4.96
CA THR A 78 -17.51 4.68 6.18
C THR A 78 -16.46 3.61 6.45
N ALA A 79 -16.83 2.33 6.34
CA ALA A 79 -15.89 1.22 6.49
C ALA A 79 -14.76 1.25 5.43
N THR A 80 -15.10 1.51 4.17
CA THR A 80 -14.10 1.56 3.08
C THR A 80 -13.18 2.78 3.22
N GLU A 81 -13.70 3.92 3.69
CA GLU A 81 -12.89 5.12 3.99
C GLU A 81 -11.93 4.87 5.15
N ALA A 82 -12.37 4.18 6.21
CA ALA A 82 -11.51 3.77 7.31
C ALA A 82 -10.41 2.79 6.86
N GLU A 83 -10.73 1.82 6.01
CA GLU A 83 -9.73 0.92 5.41
C GLU A 83 -8.68 1.69 4.61
N LEU A 84 -9.09 2.69 3.80
CA LEU A 84 -8.19 3.51 3.00
C LEU A 84 -7.30 4.42 3.86
N ALA A 85 -7.83 4.93 4.97
CA ALA A 85 -7.06 5.71 5.95
C ALA A 85 -6.00 4.85 6.65
N ASN A 86 -6.34 3.60 6.99
CA ASN A 86 -5.41 2.67 7.62
C ASN A 86 -4.28 2.19 6.70
N LEU A 87 -4.45 2.26 5.38
CA LEU A 87 -3.40 1.90 4.42
C LEU A 87 -2.24 2.91 4.38
N GLY A 88 -2.37 4.10 4.99
CA GLY A 88 -1.33 5.14 5.02
C GLY A 88 -1.06 5.81 3.67
N ASP A 89 -0.57 7.04 3.66
CA ASP A 89 -0.27 7.75 2.40
C ASP A 89 0.78 7.01 1.56
N GLU A 90 0.65 7.09 0.24
CA GLU A 90 1.62 6.50 -0.68
C GLU A 90 2.94 7.27 -0.57
N GLU A 91 3.85 6.80 0.30
CA GLU A 91 5.12 7.48 0.51
C GLU A 91 5.90 7.52 -0.83
N PRO A 92 6.37 8.71 -1.28
CA PRO A 92 7.15 8.82 -2.50
C PRO A 92 8.37 7.92 -2.40
N LEU A 93 8.73 7.24 -3.50
CA LEU A 93 9.99 6.50 -3.63
C LEU A 93 11.16 7.43 -3.30
N ARG A 94 11.56 7.49 -2.03
CA ARG A 94 12.91 7.90 -1.69
C ARG A 94 13.80 6.76 -2.15
N ARG A 95 14.41 6.93 -3.33
CA ARG A 95 15.64 6.18 -3.66
C ARG A 95 16.56 6.35 -2.46
N HIS A 96 16.66 5.34 -1.57
CA HIS A 96 17.46 5.45 -0.36
C HIS A 96 18.93 5.58 -0.78
N PRO A 97 19.51 6.79 -0.76
CA PRO A 97 20.89 6.98 -1.16
C PRO A 97 21.71 6.43 0.00
N GLY A 98 22.13 5.16 -0.11
CA GLY A 98 22.86 4.49 0.97
C GLY A 98 22.45 3.05 1.28
N LEU A 99 21.65 2.38 0.44
CA LEU A 99 21.31 0.96 0.66
C LEU A 99 22.56 0.07 0.81
N SER A 100 23.61 0.37 0.05
CA SER A 100 24.93 -0.25 0.19
C SER A 100 25.58 0.02 1.56
N ALA A 101 25.39 1.22 2.13
CA ALA A 101 25.90 1.55 3.47
C ALA A 101 25.12 0.82 4.58
N VAL A 102 23.80 0.65 4.42
CA VAL A 102 22.96 -0.16 5.31
C VAL A 102 23.41 -1.63 5.28
N TYR A 103 23.64 -2.18 4.09
CA TYR A 103 24.14 -3.54 3.94
C TYR A 103 25.52 -3.73 4.58
N ARG A 104 26.47 -2.80 4.35
CA ARG A 104 27.79 -2.81 5.00
C ARG A 104 27.70 -2.81 6.52
N ARG A 105 26.77 -2.02 7.10
CA ARG A 105 26.51 -1.99 8.55
C ARG A 105 25.93 -3.31 9.06
N ASN A 106 25.00 -3.92 8.33
CA ASN A 106 24.42 -5.22 8.71
C ASN A 106 25.49 -6.33 8.69
N VAL A 107 26.32 -6.40 7.64
CA VAL A 107 27.43 -7.36 7.56
C VAL A 107 28.44 -7.15 8.68
N ALA A 108 28.78 -5.90 9.01
CA ALA A 108 29.68 -5.59 10.12
C ALA A 108 29.12 -6.03 11.49
N ASN A 109 27.82 -5.87 11.73
CA ASN A 109 27.17 -6.33 12.97
C ASN A 109 27.11 -7.86 13.07
N LEU A 110 26.94 -8.55 11.94
CA LEU A 110 26.89 -10.02 11.89
C LEU A 110 28.26 -10.69 11.98
N THR A 111 29.33 -10.00 11.56
CA THR A 111 30.71 -10.52 11.58
C THR A 111 31.55 -10.01 12.75
N GLY A 112 31.03 -9.08 13.55
CA GLY A 112 31.68 -8.50 14.72
C GLY A 112 31.33 -9.14 16.07
N ARG A 113 30.80 -10.38 16.07
CA ARG A 113 30.44 -11.13 17.29
C ARG A 113 31.29 -12.37 17.44
#